data_AF-A0A958K3D1-F1
#
_entry.id   AF-A0A958K3D1-F1
#
_cell.length_a   1.000
_cell.length_b   1.000
_cell.length_c   1.000
_cell.angle_alpha   90.00
_cell.angle_beta   90.00
_cell.angle_gamma   90.00
#
_symmetry.space_group_name_H-M   'P 1'
#
loop_
_entity.id
_entity.type
_entity.pdbx_description
1 polymer ?
#
loop_
_entity_poly.entity_id
_entity_poly.type
_entity_poly.pdbx_seq_one_letter_code
_entity_poly.pdbx_strand_id
1 'polypeptide(L)'
;MSQVSEKALFKAIIKLGLIQEIPVSFDFAKEKKQPIKYLSDRGSINEEQTMQRLAETLGLLLINDHSAAMAQLENYSDRIAYSTCWEHRIAPLYTDQGSVVVAFANPFTLEANKLIEFALGMRVIPAIASE
;
A
#
# COMPACT_ATOMS: atom_id res chain seq x y z
N MET A 1 -12.80 4.95 -10.06
CA MET A 1 -11.70 4.43 -10.90
C MET A 1 -10.69 3.57 -10.12
N SER A 2 -10.93 3.18 -8.86
CA SER A 2 -9.97 2.36 -8.06
C SER A 2 -9.87 0.87 -8.49
N GLN A 3 -10.90 0.31 -9.13
CA GLN A 3 -10.93 -1.08 -9.61
C GLN A 3 -9.76 -1.50 -10.51
N VAL A 4 -9.06 -0.56 -11.14
CA VAL A 4 -7.91 -0.85 -12.01
C VAL A 4 -6.65 -1.14 -11.20
N SER A 5 -6.40 -0.44 -10.09
CA SER A 5 -5.20 -0.66 -9.26
C SER A 5 -5.30 -1.95 -8.45
N GLU A 6 -6.48 -2.26 -7.91
CA GLU A 6 -6.68 -3.50 -7.16
C GLU A 6 -6.51 -4.72 -8.08
N LYS A 7 -7.04 -4.69 -9.30
CA LYS A 7 -6.81 -5.74 -10.30
C LYS A 7 -5.33 -5.89 -10.67
N ALA A 8 -4.56 -4.79 -10.70
CA ALA A 8 -3.13 -4.85 -10.96
C ALA A 8 -2.38 -5.59 -9.84
N LEU A 9 -2.73 -5.31 -8.58
CA LEU A 9 -2.18 -6.03 -7.43
C LEU A 9 -2.49 -7.53 -7.48
N PHE A 10 -3.75 -7.93 -7.76
CA PHE A 10 -4.09 -9.35 -7.92
C PHE A 10 -3.32 -10.02 -9.06
N LYS A 11 -3.18 -9.34 -10.21
CA LYS A 11 -2.37 -9.86 -11.32
C LYS A 11 -0.91 -10.05 -10.92
N ALA A 12 -0.35 -9.15 -10.11
CA ALA A 12 0.99 -9.30 -9.56
C ALA A 12 1.08 -10.53 -8.64
N ILE A 13 0.13 -10.70 -7.71
CA ILE A 13 0.08 -11.84 -6.78
C ILE A 13 -0.04 -13.18 -7.53
N ILE A 14 -0.88 -13.25 -8.57
CA ILE A 14 -1.01 -14.43 -9.45
C ILE A 14 0.29 -14.70 -10.20
N LYS A 15 0.91 -13.67 -10.78
CA LYS A 15 2.18 -13.82 -11.50
C LYS A 15 3.32 -14.29 -10.59
N LEU A 16 3.27 -13.97 -9.31
CA LEU A 16 4.19 -14.45 -8.28
C LEU A 16 3.92 -15.90 -7.82
N GLY A 17 2.86 -16.54 -8.33
CA GLY A 17 2.47 -17.89 -7.96
C GLY A 17 1.96 -18.01 -6.52
N LEU A 18 1.53 -16.90 -5.91
CA LEU A 18 1.01 -16.88 -4.53
C LEU A 18 -0.44 -17.36 -4.47
N ILE A 19 -1.21 -17.10 -5.52
CA ILE A 19 -2.55 -17.66 -5.74
C ILE A 19 -2.66 -18.05 -7.21
N GLN A 20 -3.56 -18.99 -7.53
CA GLN A 20 -3.79 -19.42 -8.91
C GLN A 20 -4.76 -18.48 -9.65
N GLU A 21 -5.78 -17.99 -8.96
CA GLU A 21 -6.82 -17.13 -9.52
C GLU A 21 -7.42 -16.20 -8.47
N ILE A 22 -8.18 -15.20 -8.92
CA ILE A 22 -8.90 -14.28 -8.05
C ILE A 22 -10.13 -15.02 -7.51
N PRO A 23 -10.36 -15.07 -6.18
CA PRO A 23 -11.53 -15.74 -5.64
C PRO A 23 -12.83 -15.17 -6.22
N VAL A 24 -13.75 -16.05 -6.64
CA VAL A 24 -15.06 -15.65 -7.23
C VAL A 24 -15.90 -14.78 -6.28
N SER A 25 -15.68 -14.91 -4.97
CA SER A 25 -16.34 -14.12 -3.94
C SER A 25 -15.71 -12.74 -3.70
N PHE A 26 -14.60 -12.41 -4.37
CA PHE A 26 -13.93 -11.13 -4.20
C PHE A 26 -14.69 -10.01 -4.92
N ASP A 27 -15.31 -9.13 -4.14
CA ASP A 27 -16.01 -7.96 -4.65
C ASP A 27 -15.08 -6.73 -4.56
N PHE A 28 -14.48 -6.36 -5.69
CA PHE A 28 -13.64 -5.16 -5.81
C PHE A 28 -14.35 -3.87 -5.39
N ALA A 29 -15.69 -3.83 -5.39
CA ALA A 29 -16.43 -2.65 -4.95
C ALA A 29 -16.61 -2.57 -3.43
N LYS A 30 -16.55 -3.71 -2.72
CA LYS A 30 -16.68 -3.79 -1.25
C LYS A 30 -15.33 -3.89 -0.55
N GLU A 31 -14.42 -4.69 -1.10
CA GLU A 31 -13.11 -4.99 -0.52
C GLU A 31 -12.03 -3.97 -0.95
N LYS A 32 -12.45 -2.74 -1.29
CA LYS A 32 -11.74 -1.73 -2.11
C LYS A 32 -10.31 -1.37 -1.69
N LYS A 33 -9.80 -1.83 -0.56
CA LYS A 33 -8.55 -1.30 -0.01
C LYS A 33 -7.60 -2.34 0.58
N GLN A 34 -7.99 -3.62 0.65
CA GLN A 34 -7.20 -4.62 1.39
C GLN A 34 -7.20 -6.03 0.76
N PRO A 35 -6.82 -6.17 -0.52
CA PRO A 35 -6.84 -7.47 -1.19
C PRO A 35 -5.88 -8.50 -0.58
N ILE A 36 -4.72 -8.08 -0.05
CA ILE A 36 -3.77 -8.99 0.61
C ILE A 36 -4.35 -9.49 1.93
N LYS A 37 -4.86 -8.58 2.79
CA LYS A 37 -5.52 -8.94 4.05
C LYS A 37 -6.67 -9.92 3.81
N TYR A 38 -7.55 -9.62 2.86
CA TYR A 38 -8.68 -10.48 2.50
C TYR A 38 -8.25 -11.91 2.14
N LEU A 39 -7.20 -12.05 1.33
CA LEU A 39 -6.68 -13.36 0.94
C LEU A 39 -6.04 -14.09 2.13
N SER A 40 -5.34 -13.36 3.00
CA SER A 40 -4.72 -13.91 4.20
C SER A 40 -5.76 -14.40 5.21
N ASP A 41 -6.82 -13.63 5.46
CA ASP A 41 -7.88 -13.97 6.41
C ASP A 41 -8.64 -15.25 6.01
N ARG A 42 -8.57 -15.64 4.73
CA ARG A 42 -9.11 -16.89 4.19
C ARG A 42 -8.09 -18.03 4.08
N GLY A 43 -6.87 -17.82 4.58
CA GLY A 43 -5.77 -18.78 4.50
C GLY A 43 -5.29 -19.06 3.07
N SER A 44 -5.61 -18.19 2.11
CA SER A 44 -5.18 -18.37 0.72
C SER A 44 -3.72 -17.98 0.52
N ILE A 45 -3.22 -17.04 1.34
CA ILE A 45 -1.82 -16.60 1.36
C ILE A 45 -1.36 -16.37 2.80
N ASN A 46 -0.05 -16.30 3.01
CA ASN A 46 0.53 -15.69 4.19
C ASN A 46 0.80 -14.21 3.88
N GLU A 47 0.20 -13.29 4.65
CA GLU A 47 0.30 -11.84 4.45
C GLU A 47 1.75 -11.34 4.45
N GLU A 48 2.54 -11.69 5.47
CA GLU A 48 3.93 -11.25 5.63
C GLU A 48 4.81 -11.73 4.47
N GLN A 49 4.76 -13.02 4.14
CA GLN A 49 5.52 -13.59 3.01
C GLN A 49 5.10 -12.99 1.67
N THR A 50 3.82 -12.69 1.50
CA THR A 50 3.29 -12.07 0.29
C THR A 50 3.80 -10.65 0.13
N MET A 51 3.73 -9.84 1.19
CA MET A 51 4.25 -8.48 1.17
C MET A 51 5.75 -8.44 0.92
N GLN A 52 6.51 -9.34 1.56
CA GLN A 52 7.95 -9.46 1.33
C GLN A 52 8.26 -9.77 -0.13
N ARG A 53 7.61 -10.78 -0.72
CA ARG A 53 7.81 -11.12 -2.14
C ARG A 53 7.40 -10.00 -3.08
N LEU A 54 6.32 -9.27 -2.77
CA LEU A 54 5.89 -8.11 -3.55
C LEU A 54 6.93 -6.99 -3.47
N ALA A 55 7.43 -6.67 -2.27
CA ALA A 55 8.44 -5.65 -2.07
C ALA A 55 9.72 -5.99 -2.85
N GLU A 56 10.23 -7.22 -2.71
CA GLU A 56 11.40 -7.72 -3.44
C GLU A 56 11.20 -7.66 -4.96
N THR A 57 10.04 -8.09 -5.46
CA THR A 57 9.76 -8.11 -6.90
C THR A 57 9.63 -6.71 -7.50
N LEU A 58 9.07 -5.77 -6.74
CA LEU A 58 8.86 -4.41 -7.18
C LEU A 58 10.06 -3.50 -6.87
N GLY A 59 11.08 -4.01 -6.17
CA GLY A 59 12.21 -3.22 -5.69
C GLY A 59 11.78 -2.13 -4.70
N LEU A 60 10.73 -2.38 -3.91
CA LEU A 60 10.21 -1.46 -2.90
C LEU A 60 10.71 -1.84 -1.51
N LEU A 61 10.75 -0.84 -0.63
CA LEU A 61 11.04 -1.08 0.79
C LEU A 61 9.85 -1.79 1.44
N LEU A 62 10.12 -2.75 2.32
CA LEU A 62 9.12 -3.34 3.21
C LEU A 62 9.27 -2.72 4.60
N ILE A 63 8.16 -2.23 5.16
CA ILE A 63 8.10 -1.60 6.47
C ILE A 63 7.26 -2.49 7.37
N ASN A 64 7.92 -3.07 8.38
CA ASN A 64 7.29 -4.01 9.33
C ASN A 64 6.92 -3.34 10.67
N ASP A 65 7.35 -2.09 10.90
CA ASP A 65 7.14 -1.38 12.17
C ASP A 65 6.22 -0.16 11.99
N HIS A 66 4.96 -0.35 12.36
CA HIS A 66 3.92 0.68 12.30
C HIS A 66 4.06 1.76 13.36
N SER A 67 4.74 1.46 14.47
CA SER A 67 4.91 2.41 15.56
C SER A 67 5.78 3.59 15.12
N ALA A 68 6.84 3.29 14.35
CA ALA A 68 7.69 4.29 13.72
C ALA A 68 6.94 5.11 12.66
N ALA A 69 6.04 4.49 11.90
CA ALA A 69 5.25 5.17 10.88
C ALA A 69 4.27 6.20 11.47
N MET A 70 3.58 5.83 12.54
CA MET A 70 2.58 6.70 13.17
C MET A 70 3.20 7.92 13.85
N ALA A 71 4.37 7.76 14.49
CA ALA A 71 5.09 8.86 15.12
C ALA A 71 5.50 9.95 14.13
N GLN A 72 5.72 9.58 12.86
CA GLN A 72 6.17 10.51 11.83
C GLN A 72 5.02 11.22 11.13
N LEU A 73 3.81 10.68 11.20
CA LEU A 73 2.62 11.26 10.59
C LEU A 73 2.32 12.67 11.14
N GLU A 74 2.63 12.92 12.41
CA GLU A 74 2.52 14.25 13.04
C GLU A 74 3.34 15.32 12.33
N ASN A 75 4.52 14.95 11.81
CA ASN A 75 5.43 15.86 11.10
C ASN A 75 4.91 16.32 9.72
N TYR A 76 3.84 15.68 9.23
CA TYR A 76 3.23 15.99 7.93
C TYR A 76 1.78 16.47 8.07
N SER A 77 1.28 16.63 9.30
CA SER A 77 -0.11 16.97 9.60
C SER A 77 -0.55 18.34 9.06
N ASP A 78 0.39 19.24 8.81
CA ASP A 78 0.18 20.55 8.17
C ASP A 78 -0.01 20.47 6.64
N ARG A 79 0.46 19.38 6.01
CA ARG A 79 0.42 19.17 4.56
C ARG A 79 -0.62 18.15 4.13
N ILE A 80 -0.87 17.15 4.95
CA ILE A 80 -1.85 16.12 4.69
C ILE A 80 -2.72 15.83 5.90
N ALA A 81 -4.03 15.83 5.67
CA ALA A 81 -5.00 15.45 6.68
C ALA A 81 -4.90 13.94 7.00
N TYR A 82 -4.95 13.60 8.29
CA TYR A 82 -5.04 12.23 8.77
C TYR A 82 -6.15 11.41 8.10
N SER A 83 -7.30 12.05 7.82
CA SER A 83 -8.43 11.41 7.13
C SER A 83 -8.05 10.91 5.74
N THR A 84 -7.24 11.67 5.01
CA THR A 84 -6.75 11.31 3.68
C THR A 84 -5.78 10.13 3.76
N CYS A 85 -4.88 10.17 4.75
CA CYS A 85 -3.96 9.05 5.00
C CYS A 85 -4.72 7.76 5.34
N TRP A 86 -5.74 7.87 6.19
CA TRP A 86 -6.59 6.74 6.57
C TRP A 86 -7.43 6.23 5.39
N GLU A 87 -8.01 7.14 4.61
CA GLU A 87 -8.81 6.79 3.45
C GLU A 87 -7.98 6.03 2.42
N HIS A 88 -6.76 6.47 2.15
CA HIS A 88 -5.89 5.85 1.15
C HIS A 88 -4.99 4.74 1.70
N ARG A 89 -5.02 4.47 3.02
CA ARG A 89 -4.19 3.47 3.71
C ARG A 89 -2.70 3.69 3.47
N ILE A 90 -2.27 4.89 3.81
CA ILE A 90 -0.92 5.38 3.58
C ILE A 90 -0.38 6.08 4.83
N ALA A 91 0.94 6.07 4.98
CA ALA A 91 1.63 6.78 6.04
C ALA A 91 2.98 7.34 5.52
N PRO A 92 3.13 8.67 5.42
CA PRO A 92 4.45 9.29 5.29
C PRO A 92 5.35 8.91 6.46
N LEU A 93 6.58 8.47 6.16
CA LEU A 93 7.52 7.94 7.16
C LEU A 93 8.65 8.90 7.43
N TYR A 94 9.43 9.25 6.42
CA TYR A 94 10.57 10.14 6.58
C TYR A 94 10.94 10.75 5.25
N THR A 95 11.69 11.84 5.33
CA THR A 95 12.26 12.50 4.16
C THR A 95 13.68 11.97 3.92
N ASP A 96 13.96 11.53 2.70
CA ASP A 96 15.28 11.12 2.24
C ASP A 96 15.61 11.85 0.93
N GLN A 97 16.71 12.59 0.93
CA GLN A 97 17.23 13.33 -0.25
C GLN A 97 16.17 14.17 -1.00
N GLY A 98 15.29 14.85 -0.28
CA GLY A 98 14.24 15.70 -0.87
C GLY A 98 13.04 14.93 -1.43
N SER A 99 12.95 13.62 -1.16
CA SER A 99 11.78 12.79 -1.41
C SER A 99 11.19 12.30 -0.08
N VAL A 100 9.90 11.99 -0.05
CA VAL A 100 9.25 11.38 1.13
C VAL A 100 9.04 9.91 0.89
N VAL A 101 9.53 9.08 1.80
CA VAL A 101 9.20 7.66 1.84
C VAL A 101 7.80 7.52 2.44
N VAL A 102 6.88 6.90 1.70
CA VAL A 102 5.49 6.74 2.10
C VAL A 102 5.16 5.26 2.07
N ALA A 103 4.71 4.74 3.21
CA ALA A 103 4.15 3.40 3.31
C ALA A 103 2.76 3.35 2.65
N PHE A 104 2.52 2.30 1.86
CA PHE A 104 1.24 2.00 1.24
C PHE A 104 0.83 0.57 1.58
N ALA A 105 -0.44 0.38 1.95
CA ALA A 105 -1.05 -0.95 1.96
C ALA A 105 -1.21 -1.52 0.53
N ASN A 106 -1.36 -0.65 -0.48
CA ASN A 106 -1.36 -1.02 -1.90
C ASN A 106 -0.53 -0.02 -2.73
N PRO A 107 0.71 -0.36 -3.12
CA PRO A 107 1.59 0.54 -3.85
C PRO A 107 1.14 0.81 -5.30
N PHE A 108 0.19 0.03 -5.84
CA PHE A 108 -0.33 0.23 -7.20
C PHE A 108 -1.43 1.29 -7.29
N THR A 109 -1.77 1.93 -6.18
CA THR A 109 -2.82 2.96 -6.13
C THR A 109 -2.29 4.28 -6.68
N LEU A 110 -2.28 4.42 -8.02
CA LEU A 110 -1.79 5.61 -8.73
C LEU A 110 -2.44 6.91 -8.26
N GLU A 111 -3.73 6.86 -7.91
CA GLU A 111 -4.48 7.99 -7.39
C GLU A 111 -3.94 8.46 -6.03
N ALA A 112 -3.72 7.52 -5.10
CA ALA A 112 -3.14 7.82 -3.80
C ALA A 112 -1.73 8.39 -3.95
N ASN A 113 -0.91 7.83 -4.84
CA ASN A 113 0.44 8.32 -5.06
C ASN A 113 0.45 9.78 -5.58
N LYS A 114 -0.33 10.08 -6.63
CA LYS A 114 -0.44 11.45 -7.16
C LYS A 114 -1.01 12.44 -6.16
N LEU A 115 -2.03 12.02 -5.40
CA LEU A 115 -2.63 12.85 -4.38
C LEU A 115 -1.60 13.22 -3.30
N ILE A 116 -0.74 12.28 -2.93
CA ILE A 116 0.28 12.49 -1.91
C ILE A 116 1.44 13.33 -2.42
N GLU A 117 1.92 13.08 -3.63
CA GLU A 117 2.92 13.93 -4.27
C GLU A 117 2.44 15.39 -4.33
N PHE A 118 1.16 15.59 -4.68
CA PHE A 118 0.55 16.92 -4.70
C PHE A 118 0.44 17.53 -3.30
N ALA A 119 -0.07 16.79 -2.32
CA ALA A 119 -0.27 17.28 -0.94
C ALA A 119 1.06 17.62 -0.25
N LEU A 120 2.09 16.78 -0.44
CA LEU A 120 3.39 16.96 0.19
C LEU A 120 4.28 17.97 -0.56
N GLY A 121 3.98 18.25 -1.84
CA GLY A 121 4.80 19.09 -2.71
C GLY A 121 6.18 18.49 -2.97
N MET A 122 6.33 17.17 -2.84
CA MET A 122 7.59 16.44 -2.90
C MET A 122 7.41 15.14 -3.67
N ARG A 123 8.53 14.63 -4.21
CA ARG A 123 8.56 13.30 -4.82
C ARG A 123 8.27 12.24 -3.76
N VAL A 124 7.46 11.24 -4.11
CA VAL A 124 7.17 10.10 -3.24
C VAL A 124 8.01 8.89 -3.62
N ILE A 125 8.60 8.24 -2.62
CA ILE A 125 9.23 6.93 -2.72
C ILE A 125 8.26 5.93 -2.06
N PRO A 126 7.59 5.06 -2.84
CA PRO A 126 6.65 4.11 -2.27
C PRO A 126 7.38 3.01 -1.48
N ALA A 127 6.84 2.69 -0.32
CA ALA A 127 7.17 1.52 0.47
C ALA A 127 5.91 0.69 0.69
N ILE A 128 6.06 -0.62 0.88
CA ILE A 128 4.97 -1.53 1.25
C ILE A 128 4.98 -1.67 2.77
N ALA A 129 3.80 -1.58 3.38
CA ALA A 129 3.59 -1.91 4.79
C ALA A 129 2.30 -2.70 4.93
N SER A 130 2.22 -3.53 5.97
CA SER A 130 0.92 -4.03 6.45
C SER A 130 0.05 -2.88 6.95
N GLU A 131 -1.21 -3.15 7.24
CA GLU A 131 -1.98 -2.24 8.13
C GLU A 131 -1.52 -2.39 9.57
#